data_AF-A0A7Y1UNN1-F1
#
_entry.id   AF-A0A7Y1UNN1-F1
#
_cell.length_a   1.000
_cell.length_b   1.000
_cell.length_c   1.000
_cell.angle_alpha   90.00
_cell.angle_beta   90.00
_cell.angle_gamma   90.00
#
_symmetry.space_group_name_H-M   'P 1'
#
loop_
_entity.id
_entity.type
_entity.pdbx_description
1 polymer ?
#
loop_
_entity_poly.entity_id
_entity_poly.type
_entity_poly.pdbx_seq_one_letter_code
_entity_poly.pdbx_strand_id
1 'polypeptide(L)'
;MADDPDNSLFHSHETGAPFEHCFACSLPLDVPELPFLVAKSFHRGECIFEYAICEDCRANMSEEFSEESRQRLAEFFDQRVQISGRAERFQT
;
A
#
# COMPACT_ATOMS: atom_id res chain seq x y z
N MET A 1 17.14 -20.88 8.58
CA MET A 1 17.17 -19.51 8.03
C MET A 1 15.71 -19.12 7.94
N ALA A 2 15.33 -18.09 8.69
CA ALA A 2 13.96 -17.86 9.13
C ALA A 2 13.01 -17.64 7.94
N ASP A 3 12.03 -18.53 7.83
CA ASP A 3 10.81 -18.32 7.07
C ASP A 3 9.97 -17.35 7.93
N ASP A 4 10.12 -16.06 7.68
CA ASP A 4 9.37 -15.01 8.36
C ASP A 4 7.99 -14.90 7.67
N PRO A 5 6.88 -15.28 8.32
CA PRO A 5 5.58 -15.41 7.68
C PRO A 5 5.00 -14.07 7.19
N ASP A 6 5.59 -12.95 7.59
CA ASP A 6 5.20 -11.60 7.17
C ASP A 6 5.64 -11.27 5.72
N ASN A 7 6.66 -11.97 5.20
CA ASN A 7 7.21 -11.68 3.88
C ASN A 7 6.29 -12.13 2.72
N SER A 8 5.37 -13.06 2.96
CA SER A 8 4.40 -13.51 1.95
C SER A 8 3.45 -12.39 1.49
N LEU A 9 3.26 -11.34 2.29
CA LEU A 9 2.40 -10.20 1.94
C LEU A 9 3.01 -9.34 0.82
N PHE A 10 4.34 -9.32 0.73
CA PHE A 10 5.09 -8.54 -0.25
C PHE A 10 5.49 -9.32 -1.51
N HIS A 11 5.20 -10.61 -1.55
CA HIS A 11 5.43 -11.45 -2.72
C HIS A 11 4.18 -11.54 -3.60
N SER A 12 4.37 -11.70 -4.91
CA SER A 12 3.30 -11.99 -5.86
C SER A 12 2.58 -13.29 -5.47
N HIS A 13 1.25 -13.25 -5.47
CA HIS A 13 0.42 -14.42 -5.22
C HIS A 13 0.54 -15.45 -6.35
N GLU A 14 0.72 -14.98 -7.58
CA GLU A 14 0.85 -15.83 -8.78
C GLU A 14 2.21 -16.55 -8.84
N THR A 15 3.30 -15.84 -8.56
CA THR A 15 4.66 -16.36 -8.75
C THR A 15 5.35 -16.77 -7.45
N GLY A 16 4.86 -16.29 -6.29
CA GLY A 16 5.52 -16.46 -5.00
C GLY A 16 6.82 -15.66 -4.83
N ALA A 17 7.21 -14.88 -5.84
CA ALA A 17 8.43 -14.08 -5.87
C ALA A 17 8.17 -12.63 -5.45
N PRO A 18 9.18 -11.90 -4.94
CA PRO A 18 9.06 -10.47 -4.65
C PRO A 18 8.78 -9.65 -5.92
N PHE A 19 8.16 -8.48 -5.74
CA PHE A 19 8.03 -7.53 -6.84
C PHE A 19 9.37 -6.84 -7.09
N GLU A 20 9.85 -6.92 -8.33
CA GLU A 20 11.16 -6.37 -8.71
C GLU A 20 11.09 -4.90 -9.17
N HIS A 21 9.98 -4.49 -9.77
CA HIS A 21 9.85 -3.18 -10.42
C HIS A 21 8.51 -2.51 -10.11
N CYS A 22 8.53 -1.18 -9.99
CA CYS A 22 7.33 -0.36 -9.90
C CYS A 22 6.47 -0.53 -11.16
N PHE A 23 5.20 -0.84 -10.98
CA PHE A 23 4.25 -1.02 -12.08
C PHE A 23 4.08 0.23 -12.96
N ALA A 24 4.27 1.43 -12.39
CA ALA A 24 4.05 2.70 -13.09
C ALA A 24 5.29 3.27 -13.76
N CYS A 25 6.47 3.21 -13.12
CA CYS A 25 7.69 3.84 -13.62
C CYS A 25 8.85 2.86 -13.89
N SER A 26 8.65 1.57 -13.64
CA SER A 26 9.66 0.52 -13.77
C SER A 26 10.91 0.72 -12.91
N LEU A 27 10.84 1.58 -11.88
CA LEU A 27 11.92 1.73 -10.91
C LEU A 27 12.12 0.42 -10.14
N PRO A 28 13.37 -0.07 -9.96
CA PRO A 28 13.65 -1.25 -9.14
C PRO A 28 13.20 -1.05 -7.69
N LEU A 29 12.52 -2.05 -7.13
CA LEU A 29 11.96 -2.05 -5.76
C LEU A 29 12.82 -2.84 -4.77
N ASP A 30 13.91 -3.44 -5.22
CA ASP A 30 14.91 -4.16 -4.40
C ASP A 30 15.86 -3.22 -3.64
N VAL A 31 15.62 -1.91 -3.71
CA VAL A 31 16.41 -0.89 -3.03
C VAL A 31 15.98 -0.77 -1.57
N PRO A 32 16.86 -1.04 -0.58
CA PRO A 32 16.50 -1.17 0.84
C PRO A 32 15.97 0.13 1.49
N GLU A 33 16.24 1.29 0.89
CA GLU A 33 15.78 2.59 1.39
C GLU A 33 14.56 3.14 0.62
N LEU A 34 14.03 2.38 -0.34
CA LEU A 34 12.90 2.82 -1.15
C LEU A 34 11.59 2.25 -0.60
N PRO A 35 10.73 3.06 0.05
CA PRO A 35 9.41 2.59 0.43
C PRO A 35 8.56 2.33 -0.82
N PHE A 36 7.86 1.19 -0.81
CA PHE A 36 6.92 0.81 -1.85
C PHE A 36 5.67 0.17 -1.24
N LEU A 37 4.58 0.21 -2.00
CA LEU A 37 3.30 -0.36 -1.61
C LEU A 37 2.95 -1.53 -2.52
N VAL A 38 2.57 -2.66 -1.92
CA VAL A 38 1.97 -3.80 -2.63
C VAL A 38 0.46 -3.76 -2.41
N ALA A 39 -0.30 -3.69 -3.49
CA ALA A 39 -1.75 -3.79 -3.47
C ALA A 39 -2.19 -5.13 -4.06
N LYS A 40 -3.08 -5.84 -3.38
CA LYS A 40 -3.69 -7.08 -3.84
C LYS A 40 -5.20 -6.99 -3.72
N SER A 41 -5.90 -7.32 -4.79
CA SER A 41 -7.37 -7.32 -4.85
C SER A 41 -7.88 -8.74 -4.98
N PHE A 42 -8.74 -9.14 -4.04
CA PHE A 42 -9.33 -10.46 -3.99
C PHE A 42 -10.83 -10.42 -4.31
N HIS A 43 -11.28 -11.32 -5.17
CA HIS A 43 -12.70 -11.56 -5.41
C HIS A 43 -13.02 -13.02 -5.11
N ARG A 44 -13.94 -13.27 -4.18
CA ARG A 44 -14.36 -14.64 -3.78
C ARG A 44 -13.21 -15.55 -3.36
N GLY A 45 -12.14 -14.98 -2.80
CA GLY A 45 -10.96 -15.71 -2.34
C GLY A 45 -9.86 -15.89 -3.38
N GLU A 46 -10.08 -15.45 -4.62
CA GLU A 46 -9.07 -15.47 -5.69
C GLU A 46 -8.45 -14.09 -5.87
N CYS A 47 -7.11 -14.03 -6.02
CA CYS A 47 -6.41 -12.78 -6.33
C CYS A 47 -6.65 -12.42 -7.79
N ILE A 48 -7.43 -11.37 -8.05
CA ILE A 48 -7.77 -10.96 -9.42
C ILE A 48 -6.73 -10.01 -9.99
N PHE A 49 -6.11 -9.21 -9.12
CA PHE A 49 -5.11 -8.23 -9.54
C PHE A 49 -4.18 -7.90 -8.39
N GLU A 50 -2.89 -7.81 -8.69
CA GLU A 50 -1.86 -7.37 -7.76
C GLU A 50 -0.80 -6.53 -8.46
N TYR A 51 -0.25 -5.55 -7.75
CA TYR A 51 0.81 -4.70 -8.25
C TYR A 51 1.63 -4.11 -7.10
N ALA A 52 2.84 -3.67 -7.42
CA ALA A 52 3.68 -2.88 -6.53
C ALA A 52 4.01 -1.52 -7.17
N ILE A 53 3.99 -0.45 -6.37
CA ILE A 53 4.35 0.90 -6.81
C ILE A 53 5.29 1.56 -5.80
N CYS A 54 6.25 2.35 -6.28
CA CYS A 54 7.07 3.19 -5.41
C CYS A 54 6.26 4.32 -4.78
N GLU A 55 6.78 4.86 -3.69
CA GLU A 55 6.15 5.96 -2.96
C GLU A 55 5.88 7.20 -3.84
N ASP A 56 6.79 7.54 -4.76
CA ASP A 56 6.61 8.68 -5.66
C ASP A 56 5.41 8.49 -6.60
N CYS A 57 5.28 7.30 -7.20
CA CYS A 57 4.14 6.98 -8.05
C CYS A 57 2.85 6.91 -7.24
N ARG A 58 2.91 6.45 -5.99
CA ARG A 58 1.75 6.46 -5.08
C ARG A 58 1.30 7.88 -4.75
N ALA A 59 2.25 8.78 -4.45
CA ALA A 59 1.97 10.18 -4.21
C ALA A 59 1.36 10.85 -5.45
N ASN A 60 1.95 10.62 -6.63
CA ASN A 60 1.43 11.17 -7.88
C ASN A 60 0.04 10.63 -8.25
N MET A 61 -0.20 9.33 -8.07
CA MET A 61 -1.52 8.73 -8.34
C MET A 61 -2.60 9.25 -7.38
N SER A 62 -2.22 9.67 -6.17
CA SER A 62 -3.15 10.36 -5.27
C SER A 62 -3.54 11.74 -5.80
N GLU A 63 -2.70 12.40 -6.61
CA GLU A 63 -2.94 13.70 -7.24
C GLU A 63 -3.81 13.61 -8.50
N GLU A 64 -3.95 12.42 -9.09
CA GLU A 64 -4.87 12.16 -10.21
C GLU A 64 -6.35 12.07 -9.79
N PHE A 65 -6.65 11.97 -8.48
CA PHE A 65 -7.99 12.27 -7.99
C PHE A 65 -8.21 13.76 -8.11
N SER A 66 -9.23 14.18 -8.89
CA SER A 66 -9.62 15.59 -9.01
C SER A 66 -9.62 16.27 -7.64
N GLU A 67 -9.13 17.52 -7.56
CA GLU A 67 -9.03 18.27 -6.30
C GLU A 67 -10.32 18.18 -5.47
N GLU A 68 -11.47 18.17 -6.16
CA GLU A 68 -12.80 18.00 -5.59
C GLU A 68 -13.02 16.65 -4.88
N SER A 69 -12.50 15.55 -5.42
CA SER A 69 -12.57 14.22 -4.80
C SER A 69 -11.63 14.09 -3.61
N ARG A 70 -10.44 14.70 -3.67
CA ARG A 70 -9.48 14.78 -2.55
C ARG A 70 -10.06 15.60 -1.40
N GLN A 71 -10.72 16.72 -1.71
CA GLN A 71 -11.37 17.57 -0.71
C GLN A 71 -12.56 16.85 -0.06
N ARG A 72 -13.41 16.17 -0.84
CA ARG A 72 -14.52 15.37 -0.31
C ARG A 72 -14.07 14.20 0.57
N LEU A 73 -12.95 13.54 0.22
CA LEU A 73 -12.36 12.50 1.05
C LEU A 73 -11.72 13.08 2.33
N ALA A 74 -10.98 14.19 2.23
CA ALA A 74 -10.40 14.86 3.38
C ALA A 74 -11.47 15.34 4.37
N GLU A 75 -12.56 15.93 3.88
CA GLU A 75 -13.73 16.31 4.68
C GLU A 75 -14.42 15.10 5.31
N PHE A 76 -14.53 13.99 4.59
CA PHE A 76 -15.09 12.75 5.15
C PHE A 76 -14.21 12.16 6.26
N PHE A 77 -12.89 12.16 6.09
CA PHE A 77 -11.95 11.70 7.11
C PHE A 77 -11.94 12.64 8.32
N ASP A 78 -11.92 13.97 8.11
CA ASP A 78 -11.99 14.98 9.17
C ASP A 78 -13.28 14.85 10.00
N GLN A 79 -14.41 14.63 9.34
CA GLN A 79 -15.71 14.51 10.01
C GLN A 79 -15.93 13.17 10.74
N ARG A 80 -15.20 12.10 10.40
CA ARG A 80 -15.46 10.74 10.93
C ARG A 80 -14.31 10.11 11.71
N VAL A 81 -13.09 10.63 11.58
CA VAL A 81 -11.94 10.12 12.31
C VAL A 81 -11.89 10.80 13.68
N GLN A 82 -12.53 10.18 14.67
CA GLN A 82 -12.22 10.47 16.07
C GLN A 82 -10.81 9.96 16.39
N ILE A 83 -9.77 10.77 16.13
CA ILE A 83 -8.43 10.67 16.74
C ILE A 83 -8.56 11.04 18.22
N SER A 84 -9.31 10.25 18.99
CA SER A 84 -9.51 10.51 20.42
C SER A 84 -9.61 9.22 21.23
N GLY A 85 -8.93 8.16 20.80
CA GLY A 85 -8.93 6.91 21.58
C GLY A 85 -7.87 5.86 21.26
N ARG A 86 -6.80 6.18 20.51
CA ARG A 86 -5.82 5.15 20.08
C ARG A 86 -4.35 5.49 20.39
N ALA A 87 -4.12 6.46 21.28
CA ALA A 87 -2.78 6.81 21.78
C ALA A 87 -2.42 6.17 23.14
N GLU A 88 -3.29 5.35 23.74
CA GLU A 88 -3.11 4.90 25.15
C GLU A 88 -2.98 3.38 25.32
N ARG A 89 -2.37 2.67 24.36
CA ARG A 89 -2.09 1.23 24.52
C ARG A 89 -0.66 0.83 24.15
N PHE A 90 0.30 1.64 24.55
CA PHE A 90 1.71 1.23 24.64
C PHE A 90 2.31 1.81 25.92
N GLN A 91 2.01 1.15 27.05
CA GLN A 91 2.81 1.13 28.28
C GLN A 91 2.12 0.21 29.30
N THR A 92 2.59 -1.04 29.41
CA THR A 92 2.79 -1.80 30.65
C THR A 92 3.63 -3.01 30.29
#